data_AF-A0A4P0XTB3-F1
#
_entry.id   AF-A0A4P0XTB3-F1
#
_cell.length_a   1.000
_cell.length_b   1.000
_cell.length_c   1.000
_cell.angle_alpha   90.00
_cell.angle_beta   90.00
_cell.angle_gamma   90.00
#
_symmetry.space_group_name_H-M   'P 1'
#
loop_
_entity.id
_entity.type
_entity.pdbx_description
1 polymer ?
#
loop_
_entity_poly.entity_id
_entity_poly.type
_entity_poly.pdbx_seq_one_letter_code
_entity_poly.pdbx_strand_id
1 'polypeptide(L)'
;MWALVPEVIAYGELKSGKRNAAIINAIMGLFFKIGFTIGGAIPLWLLAVYGFNESGAVQSASAIDGIIMTAVWIPIALAAISMVIMQVYPISDKHVTDINRQLDEIRV
;
A
#
# COMPACT_ATOMS: atom_id res chain seq x y z
N MET A 1 -5.69 -6.90 1.97
CA MET A 1 -4.23 -6.64 1.88
C MET A 1 -3.38 -7.85 2.24
N TRP A 2 -3.62 -8.55 3.36
CA TRP A 2 -2.78 -9.69 3.78
C TRP A 2 -2.93 -10.96 2.94
N ALA A 3 -4.02 -11.12 2.19
CA ALA A 3 -4.22 -12.25 1.27
C ALA A 3 -3.44 -12.12 -0.06
N LEU A 4 -3.15 -10.90 -0.51
CA LEU A 4 -2.47 -10.65 -1.80
C LEU A 4 -1.04 -11.19 -1.83
N VAL A 5 -0.37 -11.20 -0.68
CA VAL A 5 1.01 -11.67 -0.56
C VAL A 5 1.12 -13.18 -0.85
N PRO A 6 0.40 -14.08 -0.15
CA PRO A 6 0.41 -15.49 -0.49
C PRO A 6 -0.12 -15.78 -1.90
N GLU A 7 -1.07 -15.00 -2.41
CA GLU A 7 -1.57 -15.14 -3.79
C GLU A 7 -0.48 -14.90 -4.84
N VAL A 8 0.29 -13.81 -4.70
CA VAL A 8 1.41 -13.51 -5.60
C VAL A 8 2.54 -14.54 -5.46
N ILE A 9 2.80 -15.02 -4.24
CA ILE A 9 3.79 -16.09 -4.00
C ILE A 9 3.37 -17.38 -4.71
N ALA A 10 2.10 -17.80 -4.58
CA ALA A 10 1.57 -19.00 -5.21
C ALA A 10 1.57 -18.88 -6.74
N TYR A 11 1.12 -17.73 -7.27
CA TYR A 11 1.16 -17.46 -8.71
C TYR A 11 2.60 -17.46 -9.27
N GLY A 12 3.54 -16.84 -8.55
CA GLY A 12 4.95 -16.83 -8.92
C GLY A 12 5.58 -18.23 -8.87
N GLU A 13 5.22 -19.04 -7.88
CA GLU A 13 5.64 -20.44 -7.76
C GLU A 13 5.12 -21.26 -8.95
N LEU A 14 3.84 -21.13 -9.30
CA LEU A 14 3.24 -21.83 -10.43
C LEU A 14 3.93 -21.48 -11.76
N LYS A 15 4.27 -20.20 -11.97
CA LYS A 15 4.89 -19.75 -13.22
C LYS A 15 6.39 -20.04 -13.33
N SER A 16 7.11 -20.04 -12.20
CA SER A 16 8.57 -20.19 -12.18
C SER A 16 9.06 -21.55 -11.72
N GLY A 17 8.18 -22.38 -11.15
CA GLY A 17 8.51 -23.65 -10.50
C GLY A 17 9.31 -23.49 -9.19
N LYS A 18 9.57 -22.26 -8.74
CA LYS A 18 10.36 -21.97 -7.53
C LYS A 18 9.59 -21.09 -6.57
N ARG A 19 9.53 -21.52 -5.32
CA ARG A 19 8.86 -20.78 -4.25
C ARG A 19 9.76 -19.68 -3.68
N ASN A 20 9.75 -18.51 -4.31
CA ASN A 20 10.59 -17.35 -3.91
C ASN A 20 9.95 -16.47 -2.82
N ALA A 21 9.33 -17.08 -1.81
CA ALA A 21 8.56 -16.37 -0.78
C ALA A 21 9.38 -15.32 0.00
N ALA A 22 10.66 -15.62 0.30
CA ALA A 22 11.53 -14.71 1.05
C ALA A 22 11.83 -13.43 0.27
N ILE A 23 12.10 -13.52 -1.04
CA ILE A 23 12.40 -12.37 -1.89
C ILE A 23 11.16 -11.47 -2.02
N ILE A 24 9.98 -12.06 -2.27
CA ILE A 24 8.72 -11.32 -2.39
C ILE A 24 8.42 -10.57 -1.09
N ASN A 25 8.55 -11.23 0.07
CA ASN A 25 8.33 -10.59 1.37
C ASN A 25 9.36 -9.49 1.67
N ALA A 26 10.62 -9.68 1.29
CA ALA A 26 11.65 -8.66 1.47
C ALA A 26 11.36 -7.39 0.66
N ILE A 27 10.94 -7.55 -0.60
CA ILE A 27 10.56 -6.44 -1.48
C ILE A 27 9.34 -5.71 -0.91
N MET A 28 8.30 -6.45 -0.49
CA MET A 28 7.12 -5.86 0.17
C MET A 28 7.50 -5.05 1.41
N GLY A 29 8.37 -5.59 2.26
CA GLY A 29 8.85 -4.89 3.45
C GLY A 29 9.62 -3.61 3.11
N LEU A 30 10.42 -3.59 2.05
CA LEU A 30 11.11 -2.39 1.58
C LEU A 30 10.12 -1.30 1.16
N PHE A 31 9.11 -1.64 0.36
CA PHE A 31 8.10 -0.67 -0.07
C PHE A 31 7.26 -0.14 1.08
N PHE A 32 6.96 -0.95 2.11
CA PHE A 32 6.33 -0.43 3.32
C PHE A 32 7.19 0.60 4.06
N LYS A 33 8.50 0.35 4.18
CA LYS A 33 9.41 1.32 4.80
C LYS A 33 9.42 2.64 4.04
N ILE A 34 9.57 2.58 2.72
CA ILE A 34 9.52 3.78 1.86
C ILE A 34 8.18 4.50 2.02
N GLY A 35 7.07 3.76 1.97
CA GLY A 35 5.73 4.30 2.14
C GLY A 35 5.53 5.00 3.48
N PHE A 36 6.01 4.41 4.57
CA PHE A 36 5.94 5.04 5.91
C PHE A 36 6.83 6.26 6.02
N THR A 37 8.05 6.22 5.47
CA THR A 37 8.95 7.39 5.47
C THR A 37 8.30 8.56 4.74
N ILE A 38 7.77 8.32 3.55
CA ILE A 38 7.11 9.36 2.74
C ILE A 38 5.82 9.82 3.42
N GLY A 39 5.00 8.88 3.91
CA GLY A 39 3.73 9.16 4.58
C GLY A 39 3.87 9.94 5.89
N GLY A 40 5.00 9.83 6.58
CA GLY A 40 5.30 10.65 7.75
C GLY A 40 5.90 12.02 7.39
N ALA A 41 6.82 12.06 6.43
CA ALA A 41 7.58 13.28 6.13
C ALA A 41 6.77 14.33 5.33
N ILE A 42 6.01 13.89 4.31
CA ILE A 42 5.29 14.81 3.43
C ILE A 42 4.22 15.64 4.18
N PRO A 43 3.35 15.04 5.02
CA PRO A 43 2.37 15.81 5.78
C PRO A 43 3.00 16.87 6.69
N LEU A 44 4.10 16.52 7.38
CA LEU A 44 4.80 17.46 8.26
C LEU A 44 5.40 18.63 7.48
N TRP A 45 6.03 18.34 6.34
CA TRP A 45 6.56 19.39 5.47
C TRP A 45 5.44 20.31 4.95
N LEU A 46 4.30 19.74 4.53
CA LEU A 46 3.14 20.53 4.11
C LEU A 46 2.61 21.41 5.25
N LEU A 47 2.42 20.87 6.45
CA LEU A 47 1.96 21.64 7.61
C LEU A 47 2.89 22.84 7.90
N ALA A 48 4.20 22.64 7.81
CA ALA A 48 5.16 23.73 7.97
C ALA A 48 5.00 24.83 6.90
N VAL A 49 4.78 24.45 5.63
CA VAL A 49 4.54 25.40 4.52
C VAL A 49 3.25 26.20 4.73
N TYR A 50 2.20 25.56 5.23
CA TYR A 50 0.92 26.23 5.53
C TYR A 50 0.96 27.09 6.81
N GLY A 51 2.10 27.15 7.51
CA GLY A 51 2.31 27.98 8.69
C GLY A 51 1.67 27.41 9.95
N PHE A 52 1.58 26.09 10.06
CA PHE A 52 1.09 25.43 11.26
C PHE A 52 1.92 25.82 12.49
N ASN A 53 1.26 26.30 13.55
CA ASN A 53 1.88 26.68 14.82
C ASN A 53 1.46 25.72 15.93
N GLU A 54 2.30 24.76 16.26
CA GLU A 54 2.05 23.76 17.31
C GLU A 54 1.72 24.34 18.70
N SER A 55 2.21 25.54 19.01
CA SER A 55 2.00 26.21 20.31
C SER A 55 0.86 27.25 20.29
N GLY A 56 0.25 27.47 19.12
CA GLY A 56 -0.80 28.46 18.93
C GLY A 56 -2.16 27.94 19.41
N ALA A 57 -2.78 28.64 20.37
CA ALA A 57 -4.14 28.32 20.83
C ALA A 57 -5.20 28.43 19.71
N VAL A 58 -4.93 29.27 18.69
CA VAL A 58 -5.75 29.41 17.48
C VAL A 58 -4.82 29.37 16.27
N GLN A 59 -5.19 28.59 15.26
CA GLN A 59 -4.47 28.49 13.98
C GLN A 59 -4.98 29.52 12.98
N SER A 60 -4.10 29.94 12.07
CA SER A 60 -4.52 30.76 10.92
C SER A 60 -5.43 29.95 9.98
N ALA A 61 -6.24 30.63 9.17
CA ALA A 61 -7.07 29.95 8.16
C ALA A 61 -6.23 29.07 7.21
N SER A 62 -5.06 29.57 6.79
CA SER A 62 -4.10 28.80 5.98
C SER A 62 -3.62 27.53 6.69
N ALA A 63 -3.27 27.61 7.98
CA ALA A 63 -2.84 26.43 8.72
C ALA A 63 -3.97 25.39 8.84
N ILE A 64 -5.22 25.82 9.01
CA ILE A 64 -6.39 24.93 9.01
C ILE A 64 -6.54 24.23 7.64
N ASP A 65 -6.39 24.95 6.54
CA ASP A 65 -6.43 24.36 5.19
C ASP A 65 -5.33 23.31 5.00
N GLY A 66 -4.12 23.58 5.50
CA GLY A 66 -3.02 22.62 5.51
C GLY A 66 -3.33 21.35 6.30
N ILE A 67 -3.98 21.47 7.47
CA ILE A 67 -4.44 20.33 8.27
C ILE A 67 -5.50 19.53 7.50
N ILE A 68 -6.50 20.19 6.93
CA ILE A 68 -7.56 19.51 6.16
C ILE A 68 -6.95 18.80 4.95
N MET A 69 -6.02 19.43 4.24
CA MET A 69 -5.34 18.84 3.08
C MET A 69 -4.61 17.55 3.46
N THR A 70 -3.83 17.58 4.56
CA THR A 70 -3.00 16.45 4.99
C THR A 70 -3.79 15.34 5.67
N ALA A 71 -4.84 15.67 6.43
CA ALA A 71 -5.65 14.70 7.16
C ALA A 71 -6.80 14.11 6.35
N VAL A 72 -7.29 14.82 5.31
CA VAL A 72 -8.50 14.43 4.58
C VAL A 72 -8.20 14.21 3.09
N TRP A 73 -7.81 15.26 2.38
CA TRP A 73 -7.74 15.20 0.91
C TRP A 73 -6.64 14.30 0.37
N ILE A 74 -5.43 14.36 0.96
CA ILE A 74 -4.32 13.49 0.55
C ILE A 74 -4.64 12.01 0.80
N PRO A 75 -5.11 11.59 2.00
CA PRO A 75 -5.56 10.21 2.22
C PRO A 75 -6.67 9.76 1.26
N ILE A 76 -7.66 10.62 0.96
CA ILE A 76 -8.72 10.31 0.00
C ILE A 76 -8.14 10.04 -1.39
N ALA A 77 -7.23 10.90 -1.87
CA ALA A 77 -6.59 10.74 -3.17
C ALA A 77 -5.78 9.42 -3.26
N LEU A 78 -5.01 9.10 -2.22
CA LEU A 78 -4.25 7.85 -2.16
C LEU A 78 -5.17 6.62 -2.10
N ALA A 79 -6.29 6.70 -1.38
CA ALA A 79 -7.28 5.62 -1.34
C ALA A 79 -7.96 5.42 -2.71
N ALA A 80 -8.28 6.51 -3.42
CA ALA A 80 -8.83 6.44 -4.77
C ALA A 80 -7.85 5.79 -5.76
N ILE A 81 -6.57 6.17 -5.71
CA ILE A 81 -5.51 5.53 -6.51
C ILE A 81 -5.41 4.03 -6.19
N SER A 82 -5.39 3.68 -4.90
CA SER A 82 -5.37 2.28 -4.47
C SER A 82 -6.57 1.49 -5.01
N MET A 83 -7.76 2.08 -5.00
CA MET A 83 -8.97 1.48 -5.54
C MET A 83 -8.84 1.19 -7.04
N VAL A 84 -8.33 2.14 -7.83
CA VAL A 84 -8.11 1.97 -9.28
C VAL A 84 -7.09 0.85 -9.54
N ILE A 85 -5.99 0.81 -8.78
CA ILE A 85 -4.98 -0.25 -8.90
C ILE A 85 -5.59 -1.63 -8.58
N MET A 86 -6.47 -1.72 -7.58
CA MET A 86 -7.14 -2.97 -7.24
C MET A 86 -8.13 -3.42 -8.31
N GLN A 87 -8.76 -2.50 -9.06
CA GLN A 87 -9.67 -2.87 -10.15
C GLN A 87 -8.97 -3.55 -11.32
N VAL A 88 -7.69 -3.24 -11.56
CA VAL A 88 -6.87 -3.89 -12.59
C VAL A 88 -6.13 -5.12 -12.08
N TYR A 89 -6.35 -5.52 -10.83
CA TYR A 89 -5.70 -6.69 -10.25
C TYR A 89 -6.25 -7.98 -10.88
N PRO A 90 -5.39 -8.83 -11.49
CA PRO A 90 -5.86 -9.94 -12.32
C PRO A 90 -6.23 -11.19 -11.53
N ILE A 91 -5.79 -11.32 -10.28
CA ILE A 91 -6.03 -12.51 -9.46
C ILE A 91 -7.34 -12.32 -8.70
N SER A 92 -8.32 -13.16 -9.01
CA SER A 92 -9.58 -13.26 -8.27
C SER A 92 -9.64 -14.55 -7.48
N ASP A 93 -10.61 -14.68 -6.58
CA ASP A 93 -10.76 -15.88 -5.72
C ASP A 93 -10.75 -17.20 -6.51
N LYS A 94 -11.39 -17.21 -7.69
CA LYS A 94 -11.38 -18.37 -8.59
C LYS A 94 -9.97 -18.73 -9.06
N HIS A 95 -9.16 -17.73 -9.40
CA HIS A 95 -7.77 -17.93 -9.79
C HIS A 95 -6.95 -18.49 -8.63
N VAL A 96 -7.17 -18.01 -7.40
CA VAL A 96 -6.48 -18.51 -6.21
C VAL A 96 -6.77 -20.00 -5.98
N THR A 97 -8.03 -20.40 -6.07
CA THR A 97 -8.42 -21.82 -5.94
C THR A 97 -7.77 -22.68 -7.02
N ASP A 98 -7.78 -22.22 -8.28
CA ASP A 98 -7.20 -22.99 -9.38
C ASP A 98 -5.66 -23.08 -9.30
N ILE A 99 -4.98 -22.00 -8.93
CA ILE A 99 -3.52 -21.99 -8.69
C ILE A 99 -3.15 -22.99 -7.61
N ASN A 100 -3.88 -23.01 -6.49
CA ASN A 100 -3.58 -23.94 -5.40
C ASN A 100 -3.80 -25.40 -5.81
N ARG A 101 -4.89 -25.68 -6.54
CA ARG A 101 -5.13 -27.02 -7.09
C ARG A 101 -3.98 -27.49 -7.99
N GLN A 102 -3.54 -26.65 -8.94
CA GLN A 102 -2.43 -26.98 -9.83
C GLN A 102 -1.12 -27.21 -9.06
N LEU A 103 -0.86 -26.39 -8.03
CA LEU A 103 0.33 -26.56 -7.18
C LEU A 103 0.28 -27.86 -6.36
N ASP A 104 -0.89 -28.26 -5.86
CA ASP A 104 -1.05 -29.53 -5.15
C ASP A 104 -0.80 -30.73 -6.07
N GLU A 105 -1.24 -30.66 -7.33
CA GLU A 105 -0.93 -31.69 -8.35
C GLU A 105 0.57 -31.78 -8.68
N ILE A 106 1.32 -30.67 -8.62
CA ILE A 106 2.77 -30.63 -8.91
C ILE A 106 3.62 -31.06 -7.70
N ARG A 107 3.11 -30.87 -6.47
CA ARG A 107 3.84 -31.16 -5.23
C ARG A 107 3.72 -32.61 -4.76
N VAL A 108 2.77 -33.37 -5.31
CA VAL A 108 2.56 -34.81 -5.06
C VAL A 108 3.46 -35.63 -5.99
#